data_AF-A0A7C6ATJ1-F1
#
_entry.id   AF-A0A7C6ATJ1-F1
#
_cell.length_a   1.000
_cell.length_b   1.000
_cell.length_c   1.000
_cell.angle_alpha   90.00
_cell.angle_beta   90.00
_cell.angle_gamma   90.00
#
_symmetry.space_group_name_H-M   'P 1'
#
loop_
_entity.id
_entity.type
_entity.pdbx_description
1 polymer ?
#
loop_
_entity_poly.entity_id
_entity_poly.type
_entity_poly.pdbx_seq_one_letter_code
_entity_poly.pdbx_strand_id
1 'polypeptide(L)' 'MQNKEEIIRKINLTLEQIRPYLQADGGDVILSEVTDDLTVRVRLTGACHGCPFSMQTLRAGVEQALR' A
#
# COMPACT_ATOMS: atom_id res chain seq x y z
N MET A 1 -20.33 -1.73 14.81
CA MET A 1 -19.30 -2.12 13.82
C MET A 1 -18.69 -0.85 13.21
N GLN A 2 -18.02 -0.02 14.03
CA GLN A 2 -17.62 1.36 13.65
C GLN A 2 -16.12 1.55 13.42
N ASN A 3 -15.29 0.51 13.60
CA ASN A 3 -13.83 0.67 13.50
C ASN A 3 -13.25 0.45 12.10
N LYS A 4 -13.89 -0.37 11.25
CA LYS A 4 -13.30 -0.79 9.98
C LYS A 4 -13.24 0.34 8.95
N GLU A 5 -14.28 1.18 8.87
CA GLU A 5 -14.30 2.34 7.99
C GLU A 5 -13.26 3.40 8.37
N GLU A 6 -13.06 3.63 9.68
CA GLU A 6 -12.03 4.57 10.14
C GLU A 6 -10.61 4.06 9.82
N ILE A 7 -10.38 2.76 9.97
CA ILE A 7 -9.13 2.11 9.61
C ILE A 7 -8.87 2.22 8.10
N ILE A 8 -9.86 1.90 7.27
CA ILE A 8 -9.76 2.04 5.81
C ILE A 8 -9.45 3.49 5.43
N ARG A 9 -10.09 4.46 6.08
CA ARG A 9 -9.84 5.88 5.83
C ARG A 9 -8.40 6.28 6.19
N LYS A 10 -7.89 5.84 7.34
CA LYS A 10 -6.49 6.07 7.74
C LYS A 10 -5.51 5.44 6.75
N ILE A 11 -5.75 4.19 6.36
CA ILE A 11 -4.93 3.48 5.37
C ILE A 11 -4.92 4.25 4.05
N ASN A 12 -6.08 4.66 3.53
CA ASN A 12 -6.15 5.42 2.27
C ASN A 12 -5.38 6.74 2.35
N LEU A 13 -5.49 7.48 3.45
CA LEU A 13 -4.72 8.72 3.64
C LEU A 13 -3.20 8.47 3.65
N THR A 14 -2.76 7.37 4.25
CA THR A 14 -1.34 6.97 4.22
C THR A 14 -0.91 6.57 2.81
N LEU A 15 -1.74 5.78 2.12
CA LEU A 15 -1.49 5.37 0.74
C LEU A 15 -1.41 6.57 -0.22
N GLU A 16 -2.28 7.58 -0.05
CA GLU A 16 -2.25 8.81 -0.82
C GLU A 16 -0.97 9.62 -0.61
N GLN A 17 -0.38 9.59 0.59
CA GLN A 17 0.89 10.27 0.86
C GLN A 17 2.08 9.59 0.19
N ILE A 18 2.06 8.26 0.07
CA ILE A 18 3.15 7.50 -0.57
C ILE A 18 3.00 7.38 -2.09
N ARG A 19 1.77 7.52 -2.62
CA ARG A 19 1.46 7.50 -4.06
C ARG A 19 2.35 8.37 -4.93
N PRO A 20 2.59 9.66 -4.63
CA PRO A 20 3.45 10.49 -5.48
C PRO A 20 4.89 9.97 -5.57
N TYR A 21 5.42 9.37 -4.51
CA TYR A 21 6.74 8.72 -4.55
C TYR A 21 6.70 7.47 -5.43
N LEU A 22 5.69 6.61 -5.24
CA LEU A 22 5.51 5.42 -6.06
C LEU A 22 5.33 5.76 -7.55
N GLN A 23 4.58 6.81 -7.86
CA GLN A 23 4.36 7.30 -9.22
C GLN A 23 5.61 7.92 -9.84
N ALA A 24 6.45 8.58 -9.03
CA ALA A 24 7.75 9.06 -9.48
C ALA A 24 8.67 7.90 -9.89
N ASP A 25 8.59 6.76 -9.20
CA ASP A 25 9.25 5.50 -9.54
C ASP A 25 8.53 4.71 -10.66
N GLY A 26 7.48 5.27 -11.28
CA GLY A 26 6.70 4.65 -12.34
C GLY A 26 5.73 3.56 -11.86
N GLY A 27 5.52 3.44 -10.56
CA GLY A 27 4.59 2.53 -9.89
C GLY A 27 3.31 3.21 -9.39
N ASP A 28 2.45 2.45 -8.73
CA ASP A 28 1.29 2.92 -7.99
C ASP A 28 0.89 1.84 -6.96
N VAL A 29 0.08 2.22 -5.97
CA VAL A 29 -0.48 1.33 -4.95
C VAL A 29 -1.99 1.49 -4.87
N ILE A 30 -2.67 0.35 -4.75
CA ILE A 30 -4.12 0.26 -4.66
C ILE A 30 -4.47 -0.60 -3.44
N LEU A 31 -5.33 -0.10 -2.57
CA LEU A 31 -5.89 -0.89 -1.48
C LEU A 31 -6.78 -2.00 -2.06
N SER A 32 -6.47 -3.27 -1.76
CA SER A 32 -7.23 -4.42 -2.25
C SER A 32 -8.28 -4.87 -1.23
N GLU A 33 -7.88 -5.12 0.02
CA GLU A 33 -8.81 -5.44 1.09
C GLU A 33 -8.18 -5.20 2.47
N VAL A 34 -9.05 -5.09 3.48
CA VAL A 34 -8.67 -5.10 4.90
C VAL A 34 -9.43 -6.24 5.55
N THR A 35 -8.70 -7.26 5.99
CA THR A 35 -9.27 -8.44 6.65
C THR A 35 -9.67 -8.13 8.09
N ASP A 36 -10.48 -8.99 8.70
CA ASP A 36 -10.98 -8.78 10.07
C ASP A 36 -9.90 -8.98 11.14
N ASP A 37 -8.80 -9.65 10.79
CA ASP A 37 -7.56 -9.75 11.56
C ASP A 37 -6.64 -8.51 11.42
N LEU A 38 -7.14 -7.41 10.85
CA LEU A 38 -6.41 -6.16 10.62
C LEU A 38 -5.26 -6.28 9.61
N THR A 39 -5.25 -7.32 8.77
CA THR A 39 -4.29 -7.43 7.67
C THR A 39 -4.74 -6.58 6.48
N VAL A 40 -3.86 -5.67 6.07
CA VAL A 40 -4.08 -4.79 4.91
C VAL A 40 -3.43 -5.41 3.69
N ARG A 41 -4.23 -5.75 2.68
CA ARG A 41 -3.72 -6.22 1.39
C ARG A 41 -3.78 -5.09 0.39
N VAL A 42 -2.62 -4.80 -0.21
CA VAL A 42 -2.47 -3.82 -1.27
C VAL A 42 -1.98 -4.49 -2.54
N ARG A 43 -2.32 -3.91 -3.69
CA ARG A 43 -1.80 -4.27 -4.99
C ARG A 43 -0.90 -3.15 -5.48
N LEU A 44 0.35 -3.50 -5.75
CA LEU A 44 1.30 -2.61 -6.42
C LEU A 44 1.13 -2.76 -7.94
N THR A 45 1.01 -1.65 -8.64
CA THR A 45 0.87 -1.57 -10.10
C THR A 45 1.99 -0.72 -10.69
N GLY A 46 2.26 -0.85 -12.01
CA GLY A 46 3.27 -0.03 -12.70
C GLY A 46 4.67 -0.67 -12.86
N ALA A 47 5.66 0.15 -13.21
CA ALA A 47 6.95 -0.21 -13.81
C ALA A 47 7.83 -1.17 -12.97
N CYS A 48 7.61 -1.25 -11.65
CA CYS A 48 8.31 -2.23 -10.82
C CYS A 48 7.79 -3.68 -10.93
N HIS A 49 6.85 -3.98 -11.82
CA HIS A 49 6.35 -5.35 -12.06
C HIS A 49 7.42 -6.31 -12.62
N GLY A 50 8.58 -5.81 -13.08
CA GLY A 50 9.62 -6.62 -13.73
C GLY A 50 10.92 -6.79 -12.95
N CYS A 51 11.13 -6.09 -11.83
CA CYS A 51 12.41 -6.13 -11.11
C CYS A 51 12.25 -6.86 -9.77
N PRO A 52 12.71 -8.12 -9.64
CA PRO A 52 12.49 -8.94 -8.44
C PRO A 52 13.08 -8.33 -7.17
N PHE A 53 14.10 -7.48 -7.32
CA PHE A 53 14.72 -6.76 -6.21
C PHE A 53 13.83 -5.64 -5.66
N SER A 54 13.09 -4.94 -6.53
CA SER A 54 12.26 -3.80 -6.15
C SER A 54 10.98 -4.22 -5.43
N MET A 55 10.40 -5.37 -5.77
CA MET A 55 9.18 -5.89 -5.13
C MET A 55 9.35 -6.15 -3.64
N GLN A 56 10.50 -6.68 -3.19
CA GLN A 56 10.76 -6.90 -1.76
C GLN A 56 10.93 -5.59 -1.00
N THR A 57 11.66 -4.63 -1.56
CA THR A 57 11.91 -3.32 -0.93
C THR A 57 10.65 -2.46 -0.88
N LEU A 58 9.86 -2.43 -1.96
CA LEU A 58 8.57 -1.74 -1.98
C LEU A 58 7.59 -2.36 -0.97
N ARG A 59 7.50 -3.69 -0.93
CA ARG A 59 6.65 -4.38 0.06
C ARG A 59 7.06 -4.01 1.49
N ALA A 60 8.35 -4.04 1.79
CA ALA A 60 8.86 -3.66 3.10
C ALA A 60 8.56 -2.19 3.45
N GLY A 61 8.71 -1.26 2.49
CA GLY A 61 8.39 0.15 2.68
C GLY A 61 6.90 0.40 2.96
N VAL A 62 6.00 -0.32 2.27
CA VAL A 62 4.56 -0.22 2.52
C VAL A 62 4.16 -0.86 3.85
N GLU A 63 4.72 -2.02 4.21
CA GLU A 63 4.52 -2.64 5.53
C GLU A 63 4.99 -1.69 6.65
N GLN A 64 6.12 -1.00 6.46
CA GLN A 64 6.64 -0.04 7.44
C GLN A 64 5.81 1.24 7.54
N ALA A 65 5.22 1.72 6.44
CA ALA A 65 4.34 2.90 6.44
C ALA A 65 2.99 2.65 7.13
N LEU A 66 2.57 1.38 7.25
CA LEU A 66 1.30 0.97 7.86
C LEU A 66 1.42 0.55 9.34
N ARG A 67 2.64 0.50 9.88
CA ARG A 67 2.89 0.17 11.30
C ARG A 67 2.70 1.38 12.20
#